data_AF-A0A537NNS0-F1
#
_entry.id   AF-A0A537NNS0-F1
#
_cell.length_a   1.000
_cell.length_b   1.000
_cell.length_c   1.000
_cell.angle_alpha   90.00
_cell.angle_beta   90.00
_cell.angle_gamma   90.00
#
_symmetry.space_group_name_H-M   'P 1'
#
loop_
_entity.id
_entity.type
_entity.pdbx_description
1 polymer ?
#
loop_
_entity_poly.entity_id
_entity_poly.type
_entity_poly.pdbx_seq_one_letter_code
_entity_poly.pdbx_strand_id
1 'polypeptide(L)'
;MLAAVIAVLVGFDLSLPGHRAEAMGLCNCCAASLTSSCSKVCAAISLTPGMCPAIVDYEGTGAALQGANTLNGMSFKEFALGEPMPWQLELFRRVLESGRRKSVASYKLALHQLNRHEIGQDDFDKSKSLYGEALVNYYHGIRAYLIRIGRKSD
;
A
#
# COMPACT_ATOMS: atom_id res chain seq x y z
N MET A 1 -1.51 -6.54 -57.55
CA MET A 1 -2.27 -7.20 -56.45
C MET A 1 -1.26 -7.75 -55.45
N LEU A 2 -1.41 -7.33 -54.17
CA LEU A 2 -0.83 -7.86 -52.91
C LEU A 2 0.71 -8.03 -52.82
N ALA A 3 1.49 -7.21 -52.09
CA ALA A 3 1.53 -6.90 -50.65
C ALA A 3 1.95 -8.06 -49.72
N ALA A 4 3.12 -7.94 -49.09
CA ALA A 4 3.51 -8.43 -47.74
C ALA A 4 5.01 -8.07 -47.53
N VAL A 5 5.34 -6.87 -47.06
CA VAL A 5 5.50 -6.43 -45.65
C VAL A 5 6.53 -7.26 -44.86
N ILE A 6 7.68 -6.62 -44.66
CA ILE A 6 8.83 -7.04 -43.84
C ILE A 6 8.45 -6.90 -42.35
N ALA A 7 8.58 -7.97 -41.57
CA ALA A 7 8.53 -7.91 -40.11
C ALA A 7 9.95 -8.01 -39.55
N VAL A 8 10.50 -6.87 -39.15
CA VAL A 8 11.73 -6.76 -38.38
C VAL A 8 11.40 -7.07 -36.92
N LEU A 9 11.87 -8.21 -36.39
CA LEU A 9 11.89 -8.47 -34.95
C LEU A 9 13.22 -7.97 -34.39
N VAL A 10 13.29 -6.69 -34.04
CA VAL A 10 14.33 -6.19 -33.13
C VAL A 10 13.95 -6.65 -31.73
N GLY A 11 14.58 -7.73 -31.27
CA GLY A 11 14.59 -8.11 -29.86
C GLY A 11 15.39 -7.09 -29.05
N PHE A 12 14.71 -6.05 -28.57
CA PHE A 12 15.20 -5.19 -27.50
C PHE A 12 14.93 -5.89 -26.17
N ASP A 13 15.79 -6.84 -25.79
CA ASP A 13 15.92 -7.28 -24.40
C ASP A 13 16.66 -6.20 -23.61
N LEU A 14 15.95 -5.09 -23.34
CA LEU A 14 16.28 -4.20 -22.24
C LEU A 14 15.88 -4.89 -20.94
N SER A 15 16.67 -5.89 -20.55
CA SER A 15 16.77 -6.32 -19.16
C SER A 15 17.49 -5.20 -18.38
N LEU A 16 16.78 -4.09 -18.17
CA LEU A 16 17.12 -3.16 -17.11
C LEU A 16 17.18 -3.99 -15.83
N PRO A 17 18.31 -4.01 -15.10
CA PRO A 17 18.32 -4.56 -13.76
C PRO A 17 17.28 -3.77 -13.00
N GLY A 18 16.15 -4.43 -12.70
CA GLY A 18 15.08 -3.88 -11.92
C GLY A 18 15.74 -3.26 -10.70
N HIS A 19 15.67 -1.94 -10.61
CA HIS A 19 15.94 -1.26 -9.36
C HIS A 19 15.20 -2.07 -8.32
N ARG A 20 15.93 -2.57 -7.32
CA ARG A 20 15.27 -3.07 -6.12
C ARG A 20 14.37 -1.91 -5.70
N ALA A 21 13.08 -2.01 -6.04
CA ALA A 21 12.09 -1.15 -5.45
C ALA A 21 12.32 -1.41 -3.97
N GLU A 22 12.79 -0.41 -3.25
CA GLU A 22 12.78 -0.39 -1.80
C GLU A 22 11.31 -0.54 -1.44
N ALA A 23 10.86 -1.79 -1.44
CA ALA A 23 9.51 -2.13 -1.13
C ALA A 23 9.39 -1.75 0.33
N MET A 24 8.46 -0.87 0.64
CA MET A 24 8.09 -0.68 2.01
C MET A 24 6.88 -1.55 2.24
N GLY A 25 7.00 -2.43 3.22
CA GLY A 25 6.00 -3.41 3.62
C GLY A 25 5.17 -2.94 4.79
N LEU A 26 4.02 -3.58 4.99
CA LEU A 26 3.21 -3.45 6.20
C LEU A 26 2.92 -4.83 6.78
N CYS A 27 3.19 -4.97 8.06
CA CYS A 27 3.06 -6.21 8.80
C CYS A 27 1.93 -6.10 9.81
N ASN A 28 1.04 -7.10 9.80
CA ASN A 28 0.06 -7.30 10.86
C ASN A 28 0.59 -8.35 11.84
N CYS A 29 1.14 -7.94 12.98
CA CYS A 29 1.79 -8.87 13.91
C CYS A 29 0.85 -9.84 14.64
N CYS A 30 -0.46 -9.71 14.44
CA CYS A 30 -1.46 -10.66 14.92
C CYS A 30 -1.97 -11.62 13.83
N ALA A 31 -1.45 -11.54 12.60
CA ALA A 31 -1.84 -12.49 11.57
C ALA A 31 -1.35 -13.90 11.94
N ALA A 32 -2.19 -14.91 11.70
CA ALA A 32 -1.88 -16.32 11.99
C ALA A 32 -0.64 -16.83 11.23
N SER A 33 -0.30 -16.20 10.11
CA SER A 33 0.90 -16.48 9.31
C SER A 33 1.59 -15.18 8.94
N LEU A 34 2.84 -15.01 9.39
CA LEU A 34 3.69 -13.89 9.04
C LEU A 34 4.72 -14.32 7.99
N THR A 35 5.10 -13.40 7.10
CA THR A 35 6.29 -13.61 6.28
C THR A 35 7.53 -13.63 7.18
N SER A 36 8.66 -14.16 6.69
CA SER A 36 9.93 -14.15 7.43
C SER A 36 10.32 -12.72 7.88
N SER A 37 10.10 -11.73 7.03
CA SER A 37 10.33 -10.31 7.36
C SER A 37 9.42 -9.82 8.49
N CYS A 38 8.11 -10.03 8.34
CA CYS A 38 7.17 -9.60 9.36
C CYS A 38 7.42 -10.32 10.68
N SER A 39 7.83 -11.60 10.66
CA SER A 39 8.19 -12.34 11.86
C SER A 39 9.33 -11.67 12.63
N LYS A 40 10.38 -11.19 11.95
CA LYS A 40 11.50 -10.48 12.57
C LYS A 40 11.06 -9.15 13.20
N VAL A 41 10.33 -8.34 12.42
CA VAL A 41 9.87 -7.02 12.86
C VAL A 41 8.87 -7.15 14.02
N CYS A 42 7.98 -8.12 13.96
CA CYS A 42 7.00 -8.40 15.01
C CYS A 42 7.64 -8.96 16.30
N ALA A 43 8.69 -9.79 16.18
CA ALA A 43 9.40 -10.33 17.35
C ALA A 43 10.20 -9.26 18.12
N ALA A 44 10.63 -8.19 17.44
CA ALA A 44 11.35 -7.08 18.05
C ALA A 44 10.47 -6.15 18.89
N ILE A 45 9.14 -6.33 18.86
CA ILE A 45 8.18 -5.41 19.47
C ILE A 45 7.43 -6.15 20.59
N SER A 46 7.45 -5.56 21.78
CA SER A 46 6.62 -6.04 22.90
C SER A 46 5.17 -5.66 22.64
N LEU A 47 4.37 -6.62 22.18
CA LEU A 47 2.94 -6.42 21.96
C LEU A 47 2.19 -6.49 23.29
N THR A 48 1.42 -5.45 23.60
CA THR A 48 0.43 -5.53 24.68
C THR A 48 -0.65 -6.54 24.29
N PRO A 49 -1.08 -7.45 25.18
CA PRO A 49 -2.17 -8.37 24.89
C PRO A 49 -3.41 -7.64 24.38
N GLY A 50 -3.92 -8.04 23.21
CA GLY A 50 -5.06 -7.38 22.55
C GLY A 50 -4.71 -6.22 21.61
N MET A 51 -3.44 -5.85 21.47
CA MET A 51 -2.98 -4.87 20.47
C MET A 51 -2.37 -5.56 19.25
N CYS A 52 -2.86 -5.20 18.07
CA CYS A 52 -2.41 -5.73 16.79
C CYS A 52 -1.92 -4.60 15.88
N PRO A 53 -0.76 -4.00 16.20
CA PRO A 53 -0.31 -2.84 15.48
C PRO A 53 0.10 -3.21 14.05
N ALA A 54 -0.26 -2.35 13.12
CA ALA A 54 0.34 -2.31 11.79
C ALA A 54 1.77 -1.76 11.94
N ILE A 55 2.77 -2.51 11.46
CA ILE A 55 4.18 -2.14 11.60
C ILE A 55 4.83 -2.08 10.23
N VAL A 56 5.65 -1.05 10.01
CA VAL A 56 6.36 -0.87 8.75
C VAL A 56 7.54 -1.82 8.65
N ASP A 57 7.61 -2.56 7.55
CA ASP A 57 8.80 -3.30 7.15
C ASP A 57 9.58 -2.51 6.09
N TYR A 58 10.70 -1.92 6.50
CA TYR A 58 11.57 -1.15 5.61
C TYR A 58 12.55 -2.02 4.80
N GLU A 59 12.64 -3.33 5.08
CA GLU A 59 13.44 -4.28 4.28
C GLU A 59 12.66 -4.79 3.05
N GLY A 60 11.35 -4.54 3.01
CA GLY A 60 10.53 -4.72 1.81
C GLY A 60 10.18 -6.13 1.41
N THR A 61 10.35 -7.08 2.32
CA THR A 61 9.96 -8.47 2.09
C THR A 61 8.64 -8.83 2.80
N GLY A 62 8.12 -7.92 3.62
CA GLY A 62 6.81 -7.94 4.23
C GLY A 62 5.75 -7.41 3.26
N ALA A 63 5.10 -8.32 2.55
CA ALA A 63 3.88 -8.06 1.78
C ALA A 63 3.86 -6.69 1.06
N ALA A 64 4.79 -6.48 0.14
CA ALA A 64 4.44 -5.71 -1.04
C ALA A 64 3.35 -6.53 -1.75
N LEU A 65 2.08 -6.31 -1.37
CA LEU A 65 0.96 -6.84 -2.14
C LEU A 65 1.01 -6.15 -3.50
N GLN A 66 1.71 -6.78 -4.44
CA GLN A 66 1.67 -6.38 -5.82
C GLN A 66 0.20 -6.31 -6.23
N GLY A 67 -0.24 -5.12 -6.64
CA GLY A 67 -1.59 -4.87 -7.16
C GLY A 67 -2.65 -4.41 -6.15
N ALA A 68 -2.52 -4.67 -4.85
CA ALA A 68 -3.51 -4.20 -3.86
C ALA A 68 -3.14 -2.81 -3.31
N ASN A 69 -4.14 -1.97 -3.00
CA ASN A 69 -3.89 -0.71 -2.31
C ASN A 69 -3.36 -1.01 -0.90
N THR A 70 -2.17 -0.52 -0.57
CA THR A 70 -1.50 -0.76 0.72
C THR A 70 -2.27 -0.21 1.92
N LEU A 71 -3.26 0.65 1.71
CA LEU A 71 -4.12 1.20 2.75
C LEU A 71 -5.35 0.32 3.06
N ASN A 72 -5.49 -0.84 2.44
CA ASN A 72 -6.63 -1.75 2.64
C ASN A 72 -6.19 -3.11 3.15
N GLY A 73 -7.13 -3.84 3.78
CA GLY A 73 -6.94 -5.21 4.25
C GLY A 73 -6.44 -5.30 5.70
N MET A 74 -6.19 -4.18 6.37
CA MET A 74 -5.84 -4.15 7.80
C MET A 74 -6.07 -2.76 8.40
N SER A 75 -6.34 -2.71 9.71
CA SER A 75 -6.50 -1.43 10.42
C SER A 75 -5.15 -0.82 10.78
N PHE A 76 -4.99 0.48 10.56
CA PHE A 76 -3.85 1.26 11.03
C PHE A 76 -4.17 2.02 12.33
N LYS A 77 -5.28 1.70 13.02
CA LYS A 77 -5.67 2.40 14.25
C LYS A 77 -4.54 2.41 15.28
N GLU A 78 -3.93 1.25 15.46
CA GLU A 78 -2.70 1.06 16.23
C GLU A 78 -1.56 0.92 15.21
N PHE A 79 -0.80 1.98 14.98
CA PHE A 79 0.27 2.01 13.97
C PHE A 79 1.60 2.35 14.61
N ALA A 80 2.64 1.58 14.32
CA ALA A 80 3.99 1.84 14.83
C ALA A 80 5.00 1.96 13.69
N LEU A 81 5.73 3.08 13.69
CA LEU A 81 6.79 3.37 12.72
C LEU A 81 8.15 2.78 13.12
N GLY A 82 8.32 2.34 14.37
CA GLY A 82 9.62 1.97 14.92
C GLY A 82 10.59 3.16 14.95
N GLU A 83 11.86 2.89 14.67
CA GLU A 83 12.93 3.89 14.60
C GLU A 83 13.43 4.10 13.16
N PRO A 84 12.65 4.78 12.30
CA PRO A 84 13.01 4.95 10.90
C PRO A 84 14.08 6.02 10.70
N MET A 85 14.95 5.79 9.72
CA MET A 85 15.84 6.81 9.15
C MET A 85 15.00 7.91 8.47
N PRO A 86 15.52 9.15 8.31
CA PRO A 86 14.79 10.23 7.66
C PRO A 86 14.27 9.89 6.26
N TRP A 87 15.05 9.15 5.46
CA TRP A 87 14.64 8.74 4.12
C TRP A 87 13.51 7.69 4.15
N GLN A 88 13.49 6.81 5.16
CA GLN A 88 12.44 5.81 5.39
C GLN A 88 11.10 6.48 5.77
N LEU A 89 11.15 7.56 6.54
CA LEU A 89 9.95 8.37 6.85
C LEU A 89 9.35 9.03 5.61
N GLU A 90 10.20 9.57 4.74
CA GLU A 90 9.75 10.18 3.49
C GLU A 90 9.21 9.12 2.52
N LEU A 91 9.84 7.95 2.44
CA LEU A 91 9.32 6.80 1.69
C LEU A 91 7.93 6.39 2.21
N PHE A 92 7.76 6.32 3.53
CA PHE A 92 6.50 6.02 4.17
C PHE A 92 5.39 7.01 3.78
N ARG A 93 5.67 8.31 3.89
CA ARG A 93 4.74 9.37 3.46
C ARG A 93 4.32 9.20 1.99
N ARG A 94 5.28 8.91 1.10
CA ARG A 94 5.01 8.72 -0.33
C ARG A 94 4.11 7.52 -0.60
N VAL A 95 4.28 6.42 0.12
CA VAL A 95 3.43 5.23 0.00
C VAL A 95 2.02 5.53 0.47
N LEU A 96 1.84 6.22 1.61
CA LEU A 96 0.52 6.63 2.07
C LEU A 96 -0.20 7.51 1.03
N GLU A 97 0.48 8.52 0.50
CA GLU A 97 -0.08 9.42 -0.52
C GLU A 97 -0.41 8.69 -1.83
N SER A 98 0.45 7.74 -2.24
CA SER A 98 0.20 6.89 -3.39
C SER A 98 -1.06 6.03 -3.19
N GLY A 99 -1.19 5.39 -2.03
CA GLY A 99 -2.37 4.61 -1.66
C GLY A 99 -3.65 5.46 -1.65
N ARG A 100 -3.60 6.67 -1.09
CA ARG A 100 -4.74 7.60 -1.06
C ARG A 100 -5.16 8.03 -2.46
N ARG A 101 -4.19 8.36 -3.33
CA ARG A 101 -4.50 8.72 -4.73
C ARG A 101 -5.12 7.54 -5.48
N LYS A 102 -4.61 6.32 -5.28
CA LYS A 102 -5.18 5.10 -5.87
C LYS A 102 -6.61 4.86 -5.39
N SER A 103 -6.91 4.98 -4.09
CA SER A 103 -8.28 4.79 -3.58
C SER A 103 -9.27 5.81 -4.14
N VAL A 104 -8.87 7.09 -4.21
CA VAL A 104 -9.68 8.15 -4.83
C VAL A 104 -9.95 7.85 -6.31
N ALA A 105 -8.92 7.42 -7.06
CA ALA A 105 -9.07 7.10 -8.47
C ALA A 105 -10.01 5.90 -8.68
N SER A 106 -9.85 4.82 -7.90
CA SER A 106 -10.72 3.64 -7.96
C SER A 106 -12.17 3.98 -7.61
N TYR A 107 -12.41 4.79 -6.58
CA TYR A 107 -13.76 5.24 -6.22
C TYR A 107 -14.42 6.04 -7.34
N LYS A 108 -13.69 7.00 -7.93
CA LYS A 108 -14.20 7.81 -9.05
C LYS A 108 -14.51 6.98 -10.28
N LEU A 109 -13.66 5.98 -10.58
CA LEU A 109 -13.89 5.05 -11.68
C LEU A 109 -15.16 4.22 -11.44
N ALA A 110 -15.31 3.62 -10.26
CA ALA A 110 -16.50 2.86 -9.90
C ALA A 110 -17.78 3.71 -9.97
N LEU A 111 -17.73 4.96 -9.48
CA LEU A 111 -18.86 5.89 -9.60
C LEU A 111 -19.22 6.17 -11.07
N HIS A 112 -18.22 6.37 -11.93
CA HIS A 112 -18.44 6.58 -13.36
C HIS A 112 -19.07 5.35 -14.02
N GLN A 113 -18.57 4.15 -13.69
CA GLN A 113 -19.10 2.88 -14.19
C GLN A 113 -20.53 2.62 -13.71
N LEU A 114 -20.85 2.93 -12.45
CA LEU A 114 -22.20 2.83 -11.90
C LEU A 114 -23.16 3.74 -12.67
N ASN A 115 -22.78 5.00 -12.89
CA ASN A 115 -23.60 5.96 -13.65
C ASN A 115 -23.83 5.52 -15.11
N ARG A 116 -22.92 4.72 -15.66
CA ARG A 116 -23.03 4.13 -16.99
C ARG A 116 -23.69 2.74 -17.00
N HIS A 117 -24.13 2.25 -15.84
CA HIS A 117 -24.69 0.92 -15.66
C HIS A 117 -23.73 -0.21 -16.08
N GLU A 118 -22.41 0.03 -16.05
CA GLU A 118 -21.35 -0.94 -16.37
C GLU A 118 -21.03 -1.85 -15.18
N ILE A 119 -21.36 -1.40 -13.97
CA ILE A 119 -21.28 -2.18 -12.73
C ILE A 119 -22.59 -2.06 -11.95
N GLY A 120 -22.86 -3.05 -11.09
CA GLY A 120 -23.99 -3.00 -10.17
C GLY A 120 -23.73 -2.16 -8.91
N GLN A 121 -24.78 -1.93 -8.13
CA GLN A 121 -24.69 -1.22 -6.84
C GLN A 121 -23.75 -1.94 -5.87
N ASP A 122 -23.77 -3.28 -5.84
CA ASP A 122 -22.91 -4.09 -4.95
C ASP A 122 -21.41 -3.89 -5.22
N ASP A 123 -21.02 -3.85 -6.50
CA ASP A 123 -19.63 -3.60 -6.91
C ASP A 123 -19.17 -2.18 -6.56
N PHE A 124 -20.08 -1.21 -6.70
CA PHE A 124 -19.84 0.16 -6.28
C PHE A 124 -19.68 0.25 -4.76
N ASP A 125 -20.55 -0.39 -3.98
CA ASP A 125 -20.51 -0.36 -2.52
C ASP A 125 -19.24 -1.03 -1.98
N LYS A 126 -18.77 -2.11 -2.62
CA LYS A 126 -17.43 -2.69 -2.35
C LYS A 126 -16.32 -1.67 -2.57
N SER A 127 -16.34 -0.95 -3.70
CA SER A 127 -15.34 0.08 -4.02
C SER A 127 -15.41 1.26 -3.04
N LYS A 128 -16.61 1.66 -2.62
CA LYS A 128 -16.86 2.70 -1.62
C LYS A 128 -16.38 2.30 -0.23
N SER A 129 -16.57 1.05 0.16
CA SER A 129 -16.05 0.49 1.41
C SER A 129 -14.51 0.52 1.44
N LEU A 130 -13.87 0.03 0.37
CA LEU A 130 -12.41 0.07 0.22
C LEU A 130 -11.86 1.50 0.18
N TYR A 131 -12.61 2.45 -0.37
CA TYR A 131 -12.26 3.87 -0.32
C TYR A 131 -12.31 4.42 1.10
N GLY A 132 -13.36 4.12 1.87
CA GLY A 132 -13.51 4.52 3.26
C GLY A 132 -12.39 3.98 4.15
N GLU A 133 -12.09 2.69 4.02
CA GLU A 133 -10.97 2.04 4.73
C GLU A 133 -9.64 2.74 4.42
N ALA A 134 -9.33 2.93 3.13
CA ALA A 134 -8.11 3.60 2.71
C ALA A 134 -7.96 5.01 3.29
N LEU A 135 -9.04 5.78 3.37
CA LEU A 135 -8.99 7.12 3.96
C LEU A 135 -8.71 7.08 5.46
N VAL A 136 -9.40 6.22 6.21
CA VAL A 136 -9.17 6.06 7.65
C VAL A 136 -7.73 5.64 7.92
N ASN A 137 -7.22 4.66 7.18
CA ASN A 137 -5.84 4.19 7.31
C ASN A 137 -4.82 5.26 6.88
N TYR A 138 -5.11 6.05 5.84
CA TYR A 138 -4.30 7.21 5.48
C TYR A 138 -4.21 8.21 6.63
N TYR A 139 -5.33 8.53 7.30
CA TYR A 139 -5.33 9.45 8.45
C TYR A 139 -4.49 8.94 9.61
N HIS A 140 -4.63 7.66 9.96
CA HIS A 140 -3.79 7.06 11.00
C HIS A 140 -2.30 7.08 10.64
N GLY A 141 -1.97 6.70 9.41
CA GLY A 141 -0.58 6.70 8.92
C GLY A 141 0.03 8.10 8.90
N ILE A 142 -0.67 9.11 8.36
CA ILE A 142 -0.13 10.46 8.27
C ILE A 142 0.01 11.10 9.66
N ARG A 143 -0.89 10.79 10.59
CA ARG A 143 -0.76 11.21 11.99
C ARG A 143 0.50 10.62 12.62
N ALA A 144 0.77 9.33 12.43
CA ALA A 144 2.00 8.68 12.92
C ALA A 144 3.25 9.35 12.33
N TYR A 145 3.23 9.65 11.02
CA TYR A 145 4.31 10.38 10.34
C TYR A 145 4.54 11.76 10.97
N LEU A 146 3.48 12.55 11.13
CA LEU A 146 3.54 13.91 11.69
C LEU A 146 4.11 13.93 13.11
N ILE A 147 3.64 13.00 13.97
CA ILE A 147 4.18 12.81 15.32
C ILE A 147 5.68 12.54 15.27
N ARG A 148 6.16 11.66 14.37
CA ARG A 148 7.57 11.28 14.30
C ARG A 148 8.49 12.41 13.81
N ILE A 149 8.00 13.30 12.95
CA ILE A 149 8.75 14.48 12.48
C ILE A 149 8.59 15.72 13.39
N GLY A 150 7.94 15.58 14.55
CA GLY A 150 7.77 16.66 15.52
C GLY A 150 6.75 17.74 15.13
N ARG A 151 5.88 17.46 14.15
CA ARG A 151 4.75 18.33 13.81
C ARG A 151 3.50 17.78 14.51
N LYS A 152 2.98 18.51 15.50
CA LYS A 152 1.64 18.19 16.02
C LYS A 152 0.64 18.42 14.89
N SER A 153 -0.25 17.43 14.70
CA SER A 153 -1.46 17.63 13.92
C SER A 153 -2.42 18.38 14.82
N ASP A 154 -2.53 19.68 14.61
CA ASP A 154 -3.55 20.53 15.23
C ASP A 154 -4.93 20.24 14.59
#